data_AF-A0A7Y0M8W9-F1
#
_entry.id   AF-A0A7Y0M8W9-F1
#
_cell.length_a   1.000
_cell.length_b   1.000
_cell.length_c   1.000
_cell.angle_alpha   90.00
_cell.angle_beta   90.00
_cell.angle_gamma   90.00
#
_symmetry.space_group_name_H-M   'P 1'
#
loop_
_entity.id
_entity.type
_entity.pdbx_description
1 polymer ?
#
loop_
_entity_poly.entity_id
_entity_poly.type
_entity_poly.pdbx_seq_one_letter_code
_entity_poly.pdbx_strand_id
1 'polypeptide(L)' 'MTGAADKGLRRNAVPVTLVIRAWQETGSNGFRARIIRGPRRARRPAIETTTDPEQVMKMAREWLTGLQNLR' A
#
# COMPACT_ATOMS: atom_id res chain seq x y z
N MET A 1 31.74 20.56 -1.83
CA MET A 1 31.14 21.91 -1.74
C MET A 1 30.15 22.03 -2.88
N THR A 2 28.88 22.41 -2.78
CA THR A 2 27.94 22.86 -1.73
C THR A 2 26.59 22.79 -2.47
N GLY A 3 25.63 21.97 -2.05
CA GLY A 3 24.60 22.43 -1.12
C GLY A 3 23.46 23.16 -1.84
N ALA A 4 22.41 22.42 -2.23
CA ALA A 4 21.05 22.94 -2.21
C ALA A 4 20.31 22.08 -1.18
N ALA A 5 20.26 22.62 0.04
CA ALA A 5 19.45 22.07 1.09
C ALA A 5 17.99 22.17 0.63
N ASP A 6 17.38 21.02 0.38
CA ASP A 6 15.95 20.85 0.11
C ASP A 6 15.18 21.13 1.42
N LYS A 7 15.19 22.41 1.83
CA LYS A 7 14.51 22.94 3.00
C LYS A 7 13.07 23.22 2.59
N GLY A 8 12.15 22.30 2.86
CA GLY A 8 10.73 22.70 2.85
C GLY A 8 9.68 21.62 3.04
N LEU A 9 9.88 20.41 2.53
CA LEU A 9 8.87 19.35 2.61
C LEU A 9 9.50 18.06 3.15
N ARG A 10 8.70 17.19 3.78
CA ARG A 10 9.03 15.80 4.19
C ARG A 10 9.53 15.54 5.61
N ARG A 11 9.31 16.42 6.59
CA ARG A 11 9.61 16.06 8.00
C ARG A 11 8.70 15.01 8.63
N ASN A 12 7.62 14.58 7.97
CA ASN A 12 6.72 13.53 8.48
C ASN A 12 6.15 12.64 7.35
N ALA A 13 6.96 12.28 6.34
CA ALA A 13 6.55 11.24 5.40
C ALA A 13 6.60 9.89 6.14
N VAL A 14 5.53 9.56 6.86
CA VAL A 14 5.41 8.29 7.55
C VAL A 14 5.41 7.19 6.48
N PRO A 15 6.34 6.22 6.51
CA PRO A 15 6.37 5.16 5.51
C PRO A 15 5.04 4.40 5.55
N VAL A 16 4.25 4.58 4.49
CA VAL A 16 2.99 3.86 4.27
C VAL A 16 3.36 2.52 3.66
N THR A 17 3.05 1.43 4.35
CA THR A 17 3.26 0.06 3.85
C THR A 17 1.95 -0.47 3.27
N LEU A 18 2.05 -1.21 2.18
CA LEU A 18 0.98 -2.04 1.63
C LEU A 18 1.38 -3.50 1.79
N VAL A 19 0.59 -4.29 2.51
CA VAL A 19 0.74 -5.75 2.61
C VAL A 19 -0.44 -6.40 1.93
N ILE A 20 -0.16 -7.29 0.97
CA ILE A 20 -1.17 -8.10 0.29
C ILE A 20 -0.88 -9.56 0.62
N ARG A 21 -1.85 -10.24 1.23
CA ARG A 21 -1.83 -11.69 1.43
C ARG A 21 -2.92 -12.30 0.57
N ALA A 22 -2.55 -13.04 -0.46
CA ALA A 22 -3.48 -13.78 -1.31
C ALA A 22 -3.42 -15.28 -0.98
N TRP A 23 -4.55 -15.97 -1.06
CA TRP A 23 -4.65 -17.42 -0.90
C TRP A 23 -5.77 -17.97 -1.76
N GLN A 24 -5.73 -19.28 -1.99
CA GLN A 24 -6.79 -20.00 -2.66
C GLN A 24 -7.66 -20.72 -1.62
N GLU A 25 -8.97 -20.48 -1.64
CA GLU A 25 -9.95 -21.25 -0.86
C GLU A 25 -10.53 -22.38 -1.72
N THR A 26 -10.66 -23.57 -1.14
CA THR A 26 -11.41 -24.68 -1.74
C THR A 26 -12.91 -24.37 -1.71
N GLY A 27 -13.56 -24.26 -2.89
CA GLY A 27 -14.98 -23.91 -3.05
C GLY A 27 -15.25 -23.00 -4.27
N SER A 28 -16.50 -22.53 -4.44
CA SER A 28 -16.85 -21.56 -5.51
C SER A 28 -16.26 -20.17 -5.24
N ASN A 29 -15.61 -19.59 -6.25
CA ASN A 29 -14.80 -18.35 -6.21
C ASN A 29 -13.54 -18.42 -5.33
N GLY A 30 -12.66 -19.36 -5.66
CA GLY A 30 -11.48 -19.71 -4.85
C GLY A 30 -10.40 -18.66 -4.67
N PHE A 31 -10.49 -17.44 -5.22
CA PHE A 31 -9.51 -16.39 -4.93
C PHE A 31 -9.90 -15.57 -3.70
N ARG A 32 -8.96 -15.37 -2.78
CA ARG A 32 -9.09 -14.45 -1.65
C ARG A 32 -7.84 -13.63 -1.47
N ALA A 33 -8.02 -12.38 -1.10
CA ALA A 33 -6.92 -11.53 -0.67
C ALA A 33 -7.31 -10.68 0.53
N ARG A 34 -6.34 -10.48 1.44
CA ARG A 34 -6.38 -9.50 2.53
C ARG A 34 -5.33 -8.44 2.28
N ILE A 35 -5.75 -7.19 2.30
CA ILE A 35 -4.94 -6.01 2.02
C ILE A 35 -4.85 -5.18 3.31
N ILE A 36 -3.63 -4.81 3.70
CA ILE A 36 -3.36 -4.01 4.89
C ILE A 36 -2.62 -2.75 4.45
N ARG A 37 -3.19 -1.59 4.74
CA ARG A 37 -2.67 -0.26 4.37
C ARG A 37 -2.43 0.57 5.62
N GLY A 38 -1.26 1.19 5.71
CA GLY A 38 -1.03 2.24 6.70
C GLY A 38 0.43 2.42 7.08
N PRO A 39 0.70 3.38 7.98
CA PRO A 39 1.99 3.53 8.63
C PRO A 39 2.54 2.21 9.15
N ARG A 40 3.85 1.98 9.00
CA ARG A 40 4.53 0.81 9.60
C ARG A 40 4.22 0.59 11.09
N ARG A 41 3.88 1.65 11.85
CA ARG A 41 3.50 1.62 13.27
C ARG A 41 2.12 2.22 13.55
N ALA A 42 1.15 2.10 12.63
CA ALA A 42 -0.20 2.58 12.89
C ALA A 42 -0.83 1.78 14.04
N ARG A 43 -1.43 2.46 15.02
CA ARG A 43 -2.25 1.81 16.07
C ARG A 43 -3.42 1.01 15.46
N ARG A 44 -3.89 1.39 14.27
CA ARG A 44 -4.94 0.70 13.50
C ARG A 44 -4.66 0.82 12.00
N PRO A 45 -4.10 -0.20 11.34
CA PRO A 45 -4.01 -0.19 9.88
C PRO A 45 -5.39 -0.37 9.26
N ALA A 46 -5.60 0.21 8.08
CA ALA A 46 -6.79 -0.08 7.27
C ALA A 46 -6.66 -1.50 6.71
N ILE A 47 -7.66 -2.33 6.95
CA ILE A 47 -7.68 -3.73 6.52
C ILE A 47 -8.89 -3.93 5.62
N GLU A 48 -8.68 -4.55 4.48
CA GLU A 48 -9.70 -4.86 3.48
C GLU A 48 -9.54 -6.31 3.01
N THR A 49 -10.64 -7.00 2.73
CA THR A 49 -10.63 -8.35 2.18
C THR A 49 -11.43 -8.35 0.89
N THR A 50 -10.91 -8.99 -0.16
CA THR A 50 -11.56 -9.05 -1.48
C THR A 50 -11.48 -10.44 -2.10
N THR A 51 -12.42 -10.71 -3.01
CA THR A 51 -12.44 -11.88 -3.91
C THR A 51 -12.14 -11.51 -5.35
N ASP A 52 -11.88 -10.23 -5.61
CA ASP A 52 -11.62 -9.72 -6.93
C ASP A 52 -10.10 -9.52 -7.13
N PRO A 53 -9.45 -10.32 -8.01
CA PRO A 53 -8.04 -10.17 -8.29
C PRO A 53 -7.72 -8.84 -9.01
N GLU A 54 -8.64 -8.29 -9.80
CA GLU A 54 -8.43 -7.03 -10.51
C GLU A 54 -8.35 -5.86 -9.52
N GLN A 55 -9.20 -5.86 -8.49
CA GLN A 55 -9.13 -4.89 -7.40
C GLN A 55 -7.76 -4.92 -6.71
N VAL A 56 -7.20 -6.10 -6.43
CA VAL A 56 -5.87 -6.23 -5.81
C VAL A 56 -4.78 -5.60 -6.69
N MET A 57 -4.81 -5.90 -7.99
CA MET A 57 -3.84 -5.37 -8.95
C MET A 57 -3.96 -3.85 -9.12
N LYS A 58 -5.19 -3.33 -9.14
CA LYS A 58 -5.46 -1.90 -9.18
C LYS A 58 -4.87 -1.20 -7.95
N MET A 59 -5.11 -1.73 -6.75
CA MET A 59 -4.60 -1.14 -5.51
C MET A 59 -3.08 -1.18 -5.40
N ALA A 60 -2.45 -2.28 -5.85
CA ALA A 60 -0.99 -2.38 -5.92
C ALA A 60 -0.41 -1.32 -6.87
N ARG A 61 -1.03 -1.15 -8.05
CA ARG A 61 -0.62 -0.14 -9.04
C ARG A 61 -0.75 1.27 -8.48
N GLU A 62 -1.91 1.62 -7.91
CA GLU A 62 -2.17 2.93 -7.31
C GLU A 62 -1.19 3.24 -6.18
N TRP A 63 -0.85 2.26 -5.35
CA TRP A 63 0.13 2.46 -4.27
C TRP A 63 1.54 2.69 -4.82
N LEU A 64 1.96 1.94 -5.85
CA LEU A 64 3.28 2.11 -6.48
C LEU A 64 3.41 3.45 -7.21
N THR A 65 2.38 3.88 -7.96
CA THR A 65 2.42 5.15 -8.71
C THR A 65 2.19 6.37 -7.82
N GLY A 66 1.36 6.24 -6.77
CA GLY A 66 1.17 7.31 -5.78
C GLY A 66 2.47 7.69 -5.06
N LEU A 67 3.38 6.72 -4.85
CA LEU A 67 4.72 6.99 -4.32
C LEU A 67 5.64 7.69 -5.32
N GLN A 68 5.46 7.49 -6.63
CA GLN A 68 6.26 8.14 -7.67
C GLN A 68 5.89 9.62 -7.83
N ASN A 69 4.61 9.97 -7.67
CA ASN A 69 4.11 11.34 -7.80
C ASN A 69 4.38 12.24 -6.58
N LEU A 70 4.92 11.67 -5.49
CA LEU A 70 5.41 12.40 -4.32
C LEU A 70 6.90 12.81 -4.46
N ARG A 71 7.47 12.81 -5.68
CA ARG A 71 8.83 13.34 -5.94
C ARG A 71 8.80 14.85 -6.15
#